data_AF-A0A0D2SLP9-F1
#
_entry.id   AF-A0A0D2SLP9-F1
#
_cell.length_a   1.000
_cell.length_b   1.000
_cell.length_c   1.000
_cell.angle_alpha   90.00
_cell.angle_beta   90.00
_cell.angle_gamma   90.00
#
_symmetry.space_group_name_H-M   'P 1'
#
loop_
_entity.id
_entity.type
_entity.pdbx_description
1 polymer ?
#
loop_
_entity_poly.entity_id
_entity_poly.type
_entity_poly.pdbx_seq_one_letter_code
_entity_poly.pdbx_strand_id
1 'polypeptide(L)'
;MATEIMNNEVGVEENEESEASNGIEKLEISNGTDEVSKNSSSMQKDEDGVTEVAKKKKKKNKSKKKKEPLKQTDPPSIPVVELFPSGEFPEGEIQQYKDDNLWRTTSEEKRDLERFEKPKYNAVRQAAEVHRQVRKYIRSILKPGMLMTDLCETLENTVRKLISENGLQAGIAFPTGCSLNWVAAHWTPNSGDKTVLEYDDVMKLDFGTHIDGNIIDCAFTVAFNPMYDPLLEASREATNTGIKEAGIDVRLCDIGAAIQEVMESYEVEINGKVFQVKSIRNLNGHSIGPYQIHAGKSVPIVKGGEQTKMEEGEFYAIETFASTGKGYVREDLECSHYMKNFDAGHIPLRLPRAKQLLATINKNFSTLAFCRRYLDRLGETKYLMALKNLCDVGIVQPYPPLCDIKGSYVSQFEHTILLRPTCKEVISRGDDY
;
A
#
# COMPACT_ATOMS: atom_id res chain seq x y z
N MET A 1 35.89 -7.37 -5.56
CA MET A 1 36.63 -8.41 -4.84
C MET A 1 35.58 -9.34 -4.25
N ALA A 2 35.59 -10.58 -4.68
CA ALA A 2 34.63 -11.60 -4.29
C ALA A 2 34.84 -12.00 -2.82
N THR A 3 33.75 -12.15 -2.06
CA THR A 3 33.77 -12.75 -0.72
C THR A 3 33.03 -14.07 -0.78
N GLU A 4 33.81 -15.13 -0.57
CA GLU A 4 33.40 -16.53 -0.45
C GLU A 4 32.55 -16.75 0.80
N ILE A 5 31.52 -17.57 0.66
CA ILE A 5 30.70 -18.09 1.75
C ILE A 5 31.34 -19.42 2.18
N MET A 6 31.89 -19.47 3.39
CA MET A 6 32.31 -20.72 4.04
C MET A 6 31.12 -21.32 4.80
N ASN A 7 30.62 -22.45 4.31
CA ASN A 7 29.76 -23.37 5.04
C ASN A 7 30.57 -24.06 6.14
N ASN A 8 30.07 -24.05 7.37
CA ASN A 8 30.55 -24.94 8.43
C ASN A 8 29.36 -25.77 8.93
N GLU A 9 29.37 -27.04 8.55
CA GLU A 9 28.55 -28.09 9.14
C GLU A 9 29.05 -28.36 10.57
N VAL A 10 28.14 -28.44 11.53
CA VAL A 10 28.43 -29.01 12.86
C VAL A 10 27.37 -30.05 13.18
N GLY A 11 27.89 -31.21 13.58
CA GLY A 11 27.20 -32.48 13.76
C GLY A 11 26.06 -32.47 14.77
N VAL A 12 25.12 -33.36 14.46
CA VAL A 12 24.05 -33.86 15.31
C VAL A 12 24.67 -34.75 16.40
N GLU A 13 24.39 -34.48 17.66
CA GLU A 13 24.52 -35.45 18.76
C GLU A 13 23.15 -35.63 19.42
N GLU A 14 22.63 -36.85 19.31
CA GLU A 14 21.46 -37.37 20.00
C GLU A 14 21.77 -37.57 21.49
N ASN A 15 20.82 -37.25 22.36
CA ASN A 15 20.76 -37.81 23.71
C ASN A 15 19.29 -38.09 24.05
N GLU A 16 18.99 -39.36 24.26
CA GLU A 16 17.73 -39.92 24.75
C GLU A 16 17.63 -39.85 26.29
N GLU A 17 16.39 -40.08 26.75
CA GLU A 17 15.93 -40.47 28.10
C GLU A 17 15.78 -39.40 29.20
N SER A 18 14.53 -39.07 29.56
CA SER A 18 13.77 -39.87 30.53
C SER A 18 12.44 -39.19 30.94
N GLU A 19 11.37 -39.98 30.94
CA GLU A 19 10.05 -39.64 31.47
C GLU A 19 10.03 -39.66 33.00
N ALA A 20 9.32 -38.70 33.61
CA ALA A 20 8.74 -38.89 34.94
C ALA A 20 7.46 -38.06 35.10
N SER A 21 6.35 -38.77 35.21
CA SER A 21 5.01 -38.33 35.59
C SER A 21 4.91 -37.94 37.07
N ASN A 22 4.06 -36.96 37.38
CA ASN A 22 3.21 -36.77 38.58
C ASN A 22 2.94 -35.25 38.72
N GLY A 23 1.76 -34.73 39.03
CA GLY A 23 0.48 -35.30 39.43
C GLY A 23 -0.57 -34.19 39.39
N ILE A 24 -1.83 -34.62 39.24
CA ILE A 24 -3.03 -33.79 39.15
C ILE A 24 -3.49 -33.46 40.57
N GLU A 25 -3.68 -32.19 40.90
CA GLU A 25 -4.51 -31.78 42.05
C GLU A 25 -5.78 -31.07 41.55
N LYS A 26 -6.91 -31.72 41.88
CA LYS A 26 -8.27 -31.20 41.80
C LYS A 26 -8.50 -30.20 42.93
N LEU A 27 -9.16 -29.09 42.63
CA LEU A 27 -9.95 -28.34 43.60
C LEU A 27 -11.32 -28.06 42.98
N GLU A 28 -12.35 -28.48 43.71
CA GLU A 28 -13.75 -28.48 43.34
C GLU A 28 -14.52 -27.58 44.33
N ILE A 29 -15.56 -26.91 43.80
CA ILE A 29 -16.79 -26.43 44.48
C ILE A 29 -16.73 -25.07 45.20
N SER A 30 -17.50 -24.07 44.71
CA SER A 30 -18.85 -23.81 45.27
C SER A 30 -19.64 -22.72 44.54
N ASN A 31 -20.94 -23.00 44.41
CA ASN A 31 -22.04 -22.26 43.80
C ASN A 31 -22.31 -20.85 44.38
N GLY A 32 -22.93 -20.01 43.56
CA GLY A 32 -23.60 -18.78 43.98
C GLY A 32 -24.47 -18.18 42.88
N THR A 33 -25.68 -18.73 42.72
CA THR A 33 -26.81 -18.12 42.02
C THR A 33 -27.44 -17.03 42.89
N ASP A 34 -27.77 -15.87 42.32
CA ASP A 34 -28.81 -14.98 42.84
C ASP A 34 -29.57 -14.31 41.67
N GLU A 35 -30.74 -14.85 41.37
CA GLU A 35 -31.86 -14.11 40.80
C GLU A 35 -32.64 -13.45 41.95
N VAL A 36 -32.97 -12.16 41.82
CA VAL A 36 -34.11 -11.57 42.54
C VAL A 36 -34.97 -10.73 41.58
N SER A 37 -36.12 -11.33 41.26
CA SER A 37 -37.44 -10.79 40.91
C SER A 37 -37.76 -9.40 41.50
N LYS A 38 -38.66 -8.51 41.03
CA LYS A 38 -40.07 -8.63 40.60
C LYS A 38 -40.54 -7.17 40.44
N ASN A 39 -41.33 -6.80 39.43
CA ASN A 39 -42.74 -6.48 39.68
C ASN A 39 -43.54 -6.22 38.39
N SER A 40 -44.68 -6.88 38.38
CA SER A 40 -45.79 -6.87 37.46
C SER A 40 -46.72 -5.67 37.65
N SER A 41 -47.40 -5.26 36.58
CA SER A 41 -48.86 -5.06 36.63
C SER A 41 -49.49 -5.12 35.24
N SER A 42 -50.29 -6.16 35.07
CA SER A 42 -51.30 -6.42 34.04
C SER A 42 -52.45 -5.40 34.04
N MET A 43 -53.12 -5.21 32.90
CA MET A 43 -54.58 -5.44 32.81
C MET A 43 -55.08 -5.47 31.36
N GLN A 44 -56.03 -6.39 31.13
CA GLN A 44 -56.65 -6.78 29.87
C GLN A 44 -57.86 -5.90 29.49
N LYS A 45 -58.09 -5.86 28.17
CA LYS A 45 -59.34 -5.90 27.37
C LYS A 45 -60.67 -5.43 27.96
N ASP A 46 -61.44 -4.72 27.12
CA ASP A 46 -62.80 -5.10 26.74
C ASP A 46 -63.18 -4.56 25.34
N GLU A 47 -63.93 -5.37 24.60
CA GLU A 47 -64.61 -5.06 23.33
C GLU A 47 -66.01 -4.51 23.61
N ASP A 48 -66.49 -3.55 22.80
CA ASP A 48 -67.82 -3.63 22.16
C ASP A 48 -68.00 -2.46 21.17
N GLY A 49 -68.58 -2.76 20.01
CA GLY A 49 -68.72 -1.83 18.89
C GLY A 49 -70.11 -1.23 18.72
N VAL A 50 -70.20 -0.07 18.06
CA VAL A 50 -71.33 0.34 17.20
C VAL A 50 -70.79 1.23 16.06
N THR A 51 -71.33 0.98 14.88
CA THR A 51 -71.11 1.57 13.56
C THR A 51 -71.40 3.07 13.43
N GLU A 52 -70.61 3.81 12.63
CA GLU A 52 -71.14 4.72 11.61
C GLU A 52 -70.09 5.17 10.57
N VAL A 53 -70.58 5.51 9.37
CA VAL A 53 -69.90 5.56 8.07
C VAL A 53 -69.32 6.95 7.77
N ALA A 54 -68.02 7.08 7.40
CA ALA A 54 -67.56 8.18 6.55
C ALA A 54 -66.15 7.99 5.91
N LYS A 55 -66.16 7.85 4.58
CA LYS A 55 -65.15 8.34 3.59
C LYS A 55 -63.69 7.84 3.68
N LYS A 56 -63.40 6.83 2.84
CA LYS A 56 -62.07 6.46 2.31
C LYS A 56 -61.30 7.68 1.77
N LYS A 57 -60.26 8.13 2.48
CA LYS A 57 -59.12 8.86 1.88
C LYS A 57 -58.04 7.85 1.51
N LYS A 58 -57.81 7.66 0.22
CA LYS A 58 -56.65 6.92 -0.33
C LYS A 58 -55.36 7.50 0.27
N LYS A 59 -54.71 6.75 1.18
CA LYS A 59 -53.29 6.97 1.52
C LYS A 59 -52.49 6.74 0.23
N LYS A 60 -52.06 7.83 -0.42
CA LYS A 60 -51.02 7.76 -1.44
C LYS A 60 -49.78 7.16 -0.75
N ASN A 61 -49.41 5.95 -1.15
CA ASN A 61 -48.09 5.40 -0.87
C ASN A 61 -47.08 6.43 -1.35
N LYS A 62 -46.36 7.08 -0.41
CA LYS A 62 -45.14 7.81 -0.73
C LYS A 62 -44.20 6.78 -1.33
N SER A 63 -44.04 6.81 -2.65
CA SER A 63 -42.93 6.15 -3.32
C SER A 63 -41.66 6.53 -2.54
N LYS A 64 -40.92 5.53 -2.06
CA LYS A 64 -39.57 5.75 -1.53
C LYS A 64 -38.81 6.45 -2.66
N LYS A 65 -38.57 7.76 -2.53
CA LYS A 65 -37.58 8.46 -3.36
C LYS A 65 -36.32 7.62 -3.26
N LYS A 66 -35.84 7.05 -4.38
CA LYS A 66 -34.47 6.54 -4.45
C LYS A 66 -33.58 7.69 -3.96
N LYS A 67 -32.93 7.53 -2.81
CA LYS A 67 -31.91 8.49 -2.38
C LYS A 67 -30.86 8.49 -3.49
N GLU A 68 -30.53 9.66 -4.00
CA GLU A 68 -29.41 9.80 -4.93
C GLU A 68 -28.16 9.23 -4.25
N PRO A 69 -27.28 8.54 -4.99
CA PRO A 69 -26.04 8.04 -4.44
C PRO A 69 -25.26 9.21 -3.82
N LEU A 70 -24.73 9.00 -2.61
CA LEU A 70 -23.92 9.99 -1.92
C LEU A 70 -22.71 10.31 -2.81
N LYS A 71 -22.48 11.60 -3.08
CA LYS A 71 -21.33 12.04 -3.88
C LYS A 71 -20.25 12.57 -2.95
N GLN A 72 -19.00 12.37 -3.34
CA GLN A 72 -17.86 12.96 -2.66
C GLN A 72 -17.94 14.50 -2.67
N THR A 73 -17.39 15.15 -1.64
CA THR A 73 -17.25 16.61 -1.53
C THR A 73 -16.04 17.15 -2.28
N ASP A 74 -15.95 18.48 -2.41
CA ASP A 74 -14.75 19.17 -2.91
C ASP A 74 -14.34 20.27 -1.91
N PRO A 75 -13.24 20.12 -1.15
CA PRO A 75 -12.28 19.00 -1.17
C PRO A 75 -12.88 17.68 -0.63
N PRO A 76 -12.30 16.50 -0.96
CA PRO A 76 -12.80 15.21 -0.48
C PRO A 76 -12.79 15.09 1.05
N SER A 77 -13.89 14.61 1.61
CA SER A 77 -14.05 14.53 3.07
C SER A 77 -14.94 13.38 3.55
N ILE A 78 -15.76 12.80 2.68
CA ILE A 78 -16.63 11.68 3.03
C ILE A 78 -15.80 10.39 2.93
N PRO A 79 -15.73 9.57 3.99
CA PRO A 79 -15.05 8.28 3.91
C PRO A 79 -15.56 7.41 2.77
N VAL A 80 -14.65 6.71 2.09
CA VAL A 80 -15.00 5.84 0.96
C VAL A 80 -16.02 4.79 1.37
N VAL A 81 -15.89 4.21 2.56
CA VAL A 81 -16.87 3.24 3.10
C VAL A 81 -18.30 3.78 3.16
N GLU A 82 -18.49 5.09 3.38
CA GLU A 82 -19.81 5.72 3.43
C GLU A 82 -20.40 5.97 2.03
N LEU A 83 -19.54 6.12 1.01
CA LEU A 83 -19.97 6.25 -0.39
C LEU A 83 -20.52 4.93 -0.95
N PHE A 84 -20.09 3.80 -0.40
CA PHE A 84 -20.48 2.45 -0.84
C PHE A 84 -21.22 1.69 0.28
N PRO A 85 -22.48 2.06 0.60
CA PRO A 85 -23.23 1.44 1.71
C PRO A 85 -23.58 -0.04 1.51
N SER A 86 -23.38 -0.59 0.30
CA SER A 86 -23.45 -2.03 0.04
C SER A 86 -22.27 -2.79 0.65
N GLY A 87 -21.17 -2.09 0.98
CA GLY A 87 -19.90 -2.70 1.32
C GLY A 87 -19.16 -3.28 0.11
N GLU A 88 -19.62 -3.04 -1.13
CA GLU A 88 -18.97 -3.52 -2.36
C GLU A 88 -18.26 -2.35 -3.04
N PHE A 89 -16.95 -2.44 -3.17
CA PHE A 89 -16.09 -1.40 -3.74
C PHE A 89 -15.79 -1.65 -5.21
N PRO A 90 -15.52 -0.60 -6.01
CA PRO A 90 -15.32 -0.74 -7.45
C PRO A 90 -14.10 -1.60 -7.76
N GLU A 91 -14.25 -2.49 -8.73
CA GLU A 91 -13.13 -3.28 -9.28
C GLU A 91 -12.14 -2.36 -10.00
N GLY A 92 -10.87 -2.75 -10.02
CA GLY A 92 -9.89 -2.16 -10.93
C GLY A 92 -10.09 -2.61 -12.37
N GLU A 93 -9.10 -2.38 -13.22
CA GLU A 93 -9.12 -2.85 -14.60
C GLU A 93 -8.90 -4.37 -14.64
N ILE A 94 -9.86 -5.10 -15.21
CA ILE A 94 -9.77 -6.56 -15.37
C ILE A 94 -9.13 -6.91 -16.71
N GLN A 95 -8.01 -7.63 -16.65
CA GLN A 95 -7.31 -8.20 -17.80
C GLN A 95 -7.40 -9.73 -17.76
N GLN A 96 -7.75 -10.33 -18.88
CA GLN A 96 -7.70 -11.79 -19.02
C GLN A 96 -6.24 -12.25 -19.13
N TYR A 97 -5.92 -13.40 -18.55
CA TYR A 97 -4.63 -14.03 -18.81
C TYR A 97 -4.53 -14.43 -20.29
N LYS A 98 -3.29 -14.45 -20.80
CA LYS A 98 -3.00 -14.83 -22.19
C LYS A 98 -2.83 -16.35 -22.32
N ASP A 99 -2.90 -16.83 -23.55
CA ASP A 99 -2.46 -18.16 -23.99
C ASP A 99 -3.05 -19.31 -23.15
N ASP A 100 -2.17 -20.18 -22.62
CA ASP A 100 -2.51 -21.41 -21.90
C ASP A 100 -3.23 -21.18 -20.56
N ASN A 101 -3.47 -19.92 -20.17
CA ASN A 101 -4.18 -19.58 -18.94
C ASN A 101 -5.65 -19.17 -19.16
N LEU A 102 -6.14 -19.10 -20.41
CA LEU A 102 -7.53 -18.71 -20.71
C LEU A 102 -8.60 -19.66 -20.13
N TRP A 103 -8.25 -20.92 -19.87
CA TRP A 103 -9.17 -21.89 -19.24
C TRP A 103 -9.59 -21.49 -17.82
N ARG A 104 -8.79 -20.66 -17.14
CA ARG A 104 -9.03 -20.21 -15.76
C ARG A 104 -10.33 -19.42 -15.63
N THR A 105 -10.71 -18.67 -16.66
CA THR A 105 -11.91 -17.82 -16.66
C THR A 105 -13.20 -18.64 -16.49
N THR A 106 -13.25 -19.85 -17.05
CA THR A 106 -14.45 -20.71 -17.03
C THR A 106 -14.34 -21.89 -16.07
N SER A 107 -13.14 -22.19 -15.54
CA SER A 107 -12.91 -23.25 -14.56
C SER A 107 -13.78 -23.08 -13.31
N GLU A 108 -14.52 -24.12 -12.95
CA GLU A 108 -15.37 -24.13 -11.76
C GLU A 108 -14.55 -23.99 -10.47
N GLU A 109 -13.46 -24.75 -10.36
CA GLU A 109 -12.52 -24.70 -9.24
C GLU A 109 -11.97 -23.29 -9.04
N LYS A 110 -11.50 -22.63 -10.12
CA LYS A 110 -10.93 -21.28 -10.01
C LYS A 110 -11.99 -20.25 -9.63
N ARG A 111 -13.22 -20.40 -10.10
CA ARG A 111 -14.35 -19.55 -9.70
C ARG A 111 -14.80 -19.81 -8.25
N ASP A 112 -14.58 -20.99 -7.70
CA ASP A 112 -14.80 -21.27 -6.26
C ASP A 112 -13.73 -20.61 -5.39
N LEU A 113 -12.46 -20.72 -5.76
CA LEU A 113 -11.36 -20.01 -5.10
C LEU A 113 -11.58 -18.49 -5.11
N GLU A 114 -12.02 -17.96 -6.24
CA GLU A 114 -12.40 -16.55 -6.41
C GLU A 114 -13.49 -16.10 -5.43
N ARG A 115 -14.50 -16.95 -5.19
CA ARG A 115 -15.59 -16.66 -4.24
C ARG A 115 -15.07 -16.63 -2.80
N PHE A 116 -14.13 -17.51 -2.46
CA PHE A 116 -13.55 -17.60 -1.13
C PHE A 116 -12.73 -16.36 -0.78
N GLU A 117 -11.92 -15.88 -1.72
CA GLU A 117 -11.04 -14.72 -1.53
C GLU A 117 -11.74 -13.36 -1.71
N LYS A 118 -13.03 -13.35 -2.11
CA LYS A 118 -13.80 -12.12 -2.36
C LYS A 118 -13.69 -11.06 -1.25
N PRO A 119 -13.76 -11.40 0.06
CA PRO A 119 -13.62 -10.40 1.13
C PRO A 119 -12.28 -9.66 1.08
N LYS A 120 -11.18 -10.38 0.83
CA LYS A 120 -9.84 -9.80 0.69
C LYS A 120 -9.78 -8.84 -0.49
N TYR A 121 -10.29 -9.26 -1.66
CA TYR A 121 -10.34 -8.43 -2.87
C TYR A 121 -11.15 -7.15 -2.67
N ASN A 122 -12.27 -7.27 -1.96
CA ASN A 122 -13.10 -6.12 -1.67
C ASN A 122 -12.42 -5.12 -0.70
N ALA A 123 -11.70 -5.62 0.31
CA ALA A 123 -10.92 -4.76 1.22
C ALA A 123 -9.82 -3.97 0.47
N VAL A 124 -9.07 -4.63 -0.43
CA VAL A 124 -8.04 -3.94 -1.20
C VAL A 124 -8.62 -2.99 -2.25
N ARG A 125 -9.83 -3.26 -2.78
CA ARG A 125 -10.56 -2.30 -3.65
C ARG A 125 -10.97 -1.03 -2.90
N GLN A 126 -11.33 -1.13 -1.62
CA GLN A 126 -11.56 0.05 -0.78
C GLN A 126 -10.29 0.91 -0.68
N ALA A 127 -9.15 0.29 -0.37
CA ALA A 127 -7.87 1.00 -0.31
C ALA A 127 -7.53 1.67 -1.66
N ALA A 128 -7.77 0.98 -2.77
CA ALA A 128 -7.51 1.50 -4.12
C ALA A 128 -8.41 2.67 -4.46
N GLU A 129 -9.68 2.63 -4.05
CA GLU A 129 -10.62 3.72 -4.27
C GLU A 129 -10.25 4.97 -3.45
N VAL A 130 -9.76 4.79 -2.23
CA VAL A 130 -9.16 5.91 -1.47
C VAL A 130 -7.99 6.50 -2.24
N HIS A 131 -7.07 5.64 -2.71
CA HIS A 131 -5.90 6.09 -3.46
C HIS A 131 -6.28 6.90 -4.71
N ARG A 132 -7.25 6.41 -5.51
CA ARG A 132 -7.81 7.11 -6.68
C ARG A 132 -8.39 8.48 -6.34
N GLN A 133 -9.21 8.58 -5.30
CA GLN A 133 -9.82 9.85 -4.92
C GLN A 133 -8.78 10.86 -4.39
N VAL A 134 -7.84 10.39 -3.57
CA VAL A 134 -6.75 11.24 -3.03
C VAL A 134 -5.88 11.75 -4.16
N ARG A 135 -5.35 10.88 -5.03
CA ARG A 135 -4.45 11.32 -6.10
C ARG A 135 -5.14 12.26 -7.09
N LYS A 136 -6.42 12.03 -7.39
CA LYS A 136 -7.22 12.94 -8.23
C LYS A 136 -7.32 14.33 -7.61
N TYR A 137 -7.56 14.42 -6.30
CA TYR A 137 -7.61 15.69 -5.59
C TYR A 137 -6.24 16.37 -5.52
N ILE A 138 -5.18 15.62 -5.20
CA ILE A 138 -3.84 16.22 -5.13
C ILE A 138 -3.40 16.76 -6.49
N ARG A 139 -3.68 16.05 -7.59
CA ARG A 139 -3.44 16.54 -8.95
C ARG A 139 -4.18 17.84 -9.27
N SER A 140 -5.35 18.11 -8.69
CA SER A 140 -6.11 19.33 -8.98
C SER A 140 -5.59 20.57 -8.23
N ILE A 141 -4.85 20.37 -7.14
CA ILE A 141 -4.33 21.48 -6.32
C ILE A 141 -2.81 21.69 -6.44
N LEU A 142 -2.09 20.70 -6.98
CA LEU A 142 -0.64 20.75 -7.17
C LEU A 142 -0.23 21.93 -8.05
N LYS A 143 0.76 22.69 -7.57
CA LYS A 143 1.35 23.82 -8.29
C LYS A 143 2.76 24.13 -7.78
N PRO A 144 3.62 24.73 -8.61
CA PRO A 144 4.87 25.31 -8.13
C PRO A 144 4.63 26.33 -7.02
N GLY A 145 5.57 26.43 -6.08
CA GLY A 145 5.49 27.30 -4.91
C GLY A 145 4.90 26.64 -3.66
N MET A 146 4.41 25.39 -3.75
CA MET A 146 3.97 24.64 -2.58
C MET A 146 5.17 24.11 -1.78
N LEU A 147 5.10 24.23 -0.46
CA LEU A 147 6.07 23.58 0.42
C LEU A 147 5.85 22.05 0.39
N MET A 148 6.92 21.28 0.27
CA MET A 148 6.83 19.81 0.21
C MET A 148 6.16 19.22 1.45
N THR A 149 6.39 19.83 2.62
CA THR A 149 5.74 19.47 3.88
C THR A 149 4.22 19.68 3.81
N ASP A 150 3.77 20.84 3.32
CA ASP A 150 2.33 21.14 3.20
C ASP A 150 1.63 20.20 2.22
N LEU A 151 2.32 19.84 1.12
CA LEU A 151 1.84 18.85 0.16
C LEU A 151 1.64 17.48 0.83
N CYS A 152 2.67 16.97 1.51
CA CYS A 152 2.60 15.68 2.18
C CYS A 152 1.52 15.66 3.26
N GLU A 153 1.43 16.68 4.10
CA GLU A 153 0.42 16.77 5.14
C GLU A 153 -1.00 16.85 4.57
N THR A 154 -1.21 17.61 3.49
CA THR A 154 -2.50 17.71 2.81
C THR A 154 -2.92 16.35 2.25
N LEU A 155 -2.02 15.65 1.56
CA LEU A 155 -2.26 14.32 1.02
C LEU A 155 -2.61 13.33 2.12
N GLU A 156 -1.75 13.20 3.12
CA GLU A 156 -1.89 12.23 4.20
C GLU A 156 -3.16 12.49 5.03
N ASN A 157 -3.49 13.74 5.31
CA ASN A 157 -4.74 14.08 6.01
C ASN A 157 -5.98 13.74 5.17
N THR A 158 -5.87 13.81 3.84
CA THR A 158 -6.95 13.38 2.94
C THR A 158 -7.08 11.85 2.97
N VAL A 159 -5.96 11.11 2.91
CA VAL A 159 -5.96 9.64 3.08
C VAL A 159 -6.63 9.26 4.40
N ARG A 160 -6.16 9.80 5.53
CA ARG A 160 -6.69 9.46 6.87
C ARG A 160 -8.20 9.66 6.98
N LYS A 161 -8.73 10.73 6.37
CA LYS A 161 -10.18 11.00 6.33
C LYS A 161 -10.90 9.98 5.44
N LEU A 162 -10.45 9.83 4.19
CA LEU A 162 -11.15 9.01 3.20
C LEU A 162 -11.09 7.52 3.51
N ILE A 163 -10.02 7.04 4.16
CA ILE A 163 -9.87 5.64 4.56
C ILE A 163 -10.54 5.31 5.89
N SER A 164 -10.96 6.32 6.65
CA SER A 164 -11.33 6.19 8.07
C SER A 164 -10.21 5.56 8.91
N GLU A 165 -9.07 6.27 9.04
CA GLU A 165 -7.89 5.79 9.79
C GLU A 165 -8.29 5.17 11.14
N ASN A 166 -7.90 3.91 11.35
CA ASN A 166 -8.23 3.13 12.54
C ASN A 166 -7.08 2.20 12.94
N GLY A 167 -6.08 2.75 13.63
CA GLY A 167 -4.91 1.98 14.07
C GLY A 167 -4.26 1.20 12.93
N LEU A 168 -3.97 -0.09 13.15
CA LEU A 168 -3.43 -0.98 12.13
C LEU A 168 -4.50 -1.55 11.18
N GLN A 169 -5.79 -1.27 11.41
CA GLN A 169 -6.86 -1.80 10.59
C GLN A 169 -6.98 -1.05 9.26
N ALA A 170 -6.88 0.27 9.27
CA ALA A 170 -7.07 1.10 8.09
C ALA A 170 -6.18 2.34 8.19
N GLY A 171 -5.43 2.66 7.14
CA GLY A 171 -4.48 3.76 7.22
C GLY A 171 -3.56 3.92 6.02
N ILE A 172 -2.50 4.68 6.25
CA ILE A 172 -1.40 4.90 5.32
C ILE A 172 -0.45 3.71 5.41
N ALA A 173 -0.13 3.08 4.28
CA ALA A 173 0.73 1.89 4.26
C ALA A 173 2.22 2.21 4.37
N PHE A 174 2.63 3.34 3.78
CA PHE A 174 3.99 3.85 3.83
C PHE A 174 3.98 5.38 3.59
N PRO A 175 5.03 6.10 4.02
CA PRO A 175 5.05 7.55 3.93
C PRO A 175 4.96 8.08 2.50
N THR A 176 4.35 9.26 2.33
CA THR A 176 4.27 9.95 1.04
C THR A 176 5.65 10.31 0.50
N GLY A 177 6.13 9.53 -0.47
CA GLY A 177 7.26 9.86 -1.31
C GLY A 177 6.91 11.04 -2.22
N CYS A 178 7.77 12.04 -2.25
CA CYS A 178 7.66 13.23 -3.10
C CYS A 178 9.02 13.59 -3.71
N SER A 179 9.78 12.57 -4.12
CA SER A 179 11.17 12.66 -4.57
C SER A 179 11.32 13.57 -5.79
N LEU A 180 12.29 14.48 -5.76
CA LEU A 180 12.49 15.50 -6.80
C LEU A 180 13.69 15.17 -7.70
N ASN A 181 13.53 15.36 -9.01
CA ASN A 181 14.60 15.36 -10.02
C ASN A 181 15.40 14.04 -10.04
N TRP A 182 16.69 14.09 -9.68
CA TRP A 182 17.59 12.93 -9.68
C TRP A 182 17.31 11.96 -8.52
N VAL A 183 16.53 12.36 -7.53
CA VAL A 183 16.07 11.49 -6.45
C VAL A 183 14.92 10.64 -6.98
N ALA A 184 15.11 9.34 -7.11
CA ALA A 184 14.14 8.41 -7.68
C ALA A 184 13.02 8.07 -6.68
N ALA A 185 13.39 7.65 -5.47
CA ALA A 185 12.47 7.10 -4.47
C ALA A 185 12.90 7.44 -3.02
N HIS A 186 12.02 7.13 -2.07
CA HIS A 186 12.24 7.19 -0.61
C HIS A 186 12.59 8.57 -0.03
N TRP A 187 12.25 9.66 -0.71
CA TRP A 187 12.35 11.00 -0.13
C TRP A 187 10.98 11.56 0.25
N THR A 188 10.87 11.93 1.52
CA THR A 188 9.77 12.72 2.09
C THR A 188 10.40 13.72 3.07
N PRO A 189 9.89 14.96 3.19
CA PRO A 189 10.48 15.97 4.07
C PRO A 189 10.49 15.51 5.53
N ASN A 190 11.58 15.79 6.24
CA ASN A 190 11.62 15.74 7.70
C ASN A 190 11.11 17.06 8.29
N SER A 191 10.82 17.08 9.60
CA SER A 191 10.44 18.30 10.30
C SER A 191 11.49 19.41 10.13
N GLY A 192 11.04 20.58 9.68
CA GLY A 192 11.88 21.76 9.42
C GLY A 192 12.40 21.87 7.98
N ASP A 193 12.10 20.91 7.11
CA ASP A 193 12.38 21.01 5.68
C ASP A 193 11.62 22.20 5.05
N LYS A 194 12.32 22.97 4.22
CA LYS A 194 11.82 24.19 3.56
C LYS A 194 11.81 24.08 2.04
N THR A 195 11.96 22.86 1.51
CA THR A 195 11.95 22.59 0.07
C THR A 195 10.60 23.00 -0.50
N VAL A 196 10.64 23.75 -1.60
CA VAL A 196 9.47 24.24 -2.32
C VAL A 196 9.49 23.59 -3.70
N LEU A 197 8.33 23.10 -4.13
CA LEU A 197 8.16 22.53 -5.46
C LEU A 197 8.33 23.62 -6.52
N GLU A 198 9.24 23.45 -7.47
CA GLU A 198 9.51 24.41 -8.53
C GLU A 198 8.82 24.03 -9.86
N TYR A 199 8.83 24.95 -10.83
CA TYR A 199 8.22 24.72 -12.15
C TYR A 199 8.96 23.65 -12.96
N ASP A 200 10.29 23.63 -12.86
CA ASP A 200 11.16 22.71 -13.60
C ASP A 200 11.47 21.42 -12.84
N ASP A 201 10.79 21.16 -11.72
CA ASP A 201 10.94 19.92 -10.96
C ASP A 201 10.19 18.75 -11.61
N VAL A 202 10.83 17.58 -11.56
CA VAL A 202 10.21 16.28 -11.86
C VAL A 202 9.99 15.52 -10.55
N MET A 203 8.77 15.58 -10.04
CA MET A 203 8.39 15.00 -8.76
C MET A 203 7.72 13.64 -8.93
N LYS A 204 8.20 12.62 -8.23
CA LYS A 204 7.49 11.34 -8.08
C LYS A 204 6.62 11.44 -6.85
N LEU A 205 5.30 11.31 -7.00
CA LEU A 205 4.36 11.24 -5.90
C LEU A 205 3.92 9.79 -5.72
N ASP A 206 4.34 9.22 -4.60
CA ASP A 206 4.26 7.80 -4.29
C ASP A 206 3.71 7.64 -2.87
N PHE A 207 2.55 7.01 -2.71
CA PHE A 207 1.92 6.88 -1.40
C PHE A 207 1.02 5.66 -1.30
N GLY A 208 0.98 5.05 -0.12
CA GLY A 208 0.27 3.82 0.08
C GLY A 208 -0.98 3.94 0.96
N THR A 209 -1.99 3.14 0.65
CA THR A 209 -3.17 2.95 1.50
C THR A 209 -3.35 1.48 1.85
N HIS A 210 -3.97 1.16 2.99
CA HIS A 210 -4.29 -0.23 3.31
C HIS A 210 -5.59 -0.39 4.10
N ILE A 211 -6.19 -1.58 3.94
CA ILE A 211 -7.25 -2.12 4.80
C ILE A 211 -6.83 -3.53 5.24
N ASP A 212 -6.80 -3.78 6.54
CA ASP A 212 -6.37 -5.03 7.19
C ASP A 212 -5.00 -5.52 6.68
N GLY A 213 -4.08 -4.57 6.46
CA GLY A 213 -2.74 -4.84 5.92
C GLY A 213 -2.69 -5.18 4.43
N ASN A 214 -3.81 -5.20 3.71
CA ASN A 214 -3.81 -5.33 2.25
C ASN A 214 -3.48 -3.97 1.65
N ILE A 215 -2.27 -3.86 1.09
CA ILE A 215 -1.67 -2.59 0.67
C ILE A 215 -1.99 -2.31 -0.80
N ILE A 216 -2.25 -1.04 -1.08
CA ILE A 216 -2.11 -0.45 -2.41
C ILE A 216 -0.82 0.36 -2.42
N ASP A 217 0.06 -0.02 -3.32
CA ASP A 217 1.26 0.69 -3.74
C ASP A 217 1.05 1.23 -5.17
N CYS A 218 1.18 2.54 -5.34
CA CYS A 218 0.80 3.21 -6.57
C CYS A 218 1.38 4.63 -6.62
N ALA A 219 2.05 4.94 -7.71
CA ALA A 219 2.81 6.17 -7.86
C ALA A 219 2.62 6.78 -9.25
N PHE A 220 2.80 8.10 -9.32
CA PHE A 220 2.83 8.83 -10.58
C PHE A 220 3.81 10.00 -10.52
N THR A 221 4.31 10.39 -11.68
CA THR A 221 5.17 11.57 -11.81
C THR A 221 4.36 12.81 -12.16
N VAL A 222 4.78 13.93 -11.58
CA VAL A 222 4.28 15.29 -11.83
C VAL A 222 5.44 16.13 -12.34
N ALA A 223 5.23 16.78 -13.47
CA ALA A 223 6.09 17.83 -14.01
C ALA A 223 5.19 18.92 -14.59
N PHE A 224 5.54 20.19 -14.40
CA PHE A 224 4.77 21.33 -14.91
C PHE A 224 5.30 21.85 -16.24
N ASN A 225 6.60 21.66 -16.49
CA ASN A 225 7.22 21.97 -17.76
C ASN A 225 6.99 20.81 -18.76
N PRO A 226 6.27 21.04 -19.88
CA PRO A 226 5.98 19.99 -20.87
C PRO A 226 7.23 19.35 -21.51
N MET A 227 8.40 19.96 -21.34
CA MET A 227 9.67 19.36 -21.79
C MET A 227 9.93 17.97 -21.21
N TYR A 228 9.32 17.65 -20.06
CA TYR A 228 9.46 16.36 -19.40
C TYR A 228 8.39 15.34 -19.82
N ASP A 229 7.35 15.73 -20.57
CA ASP A 229 6.25 14.84 -20.97
C ASP A 229 6.74 13.55 -21.64
N PRO A 230 7.74 13.58 -22.55
CA PRO A 230 8.28 12.35 -23.14
C PRO A 230 8.96 11.42 -22.13
N LEU A 231 9.59 11.96 -21.08
CA LEU A 231 10.22 11.15 -20.01
C LEU A 231 9.15 10.48 -19.15
N LEU A 232 8.08 11.20 -18.81
CA LEU A 232 6.93 10.66 -18.08
C LEU A 232 6.25 9.56 -18.89
N GLU A 233 6.05 9.77 -20.20
CA GLU A 233 5.48 8.78 -21.10
C GLU A 233 6.33 7.52 -21.18
N ALA A 234 7.65 7.63 -21.26
CA ALA A 234 8.54 6.47 -21.26
C ALA A 234 8.35 5.58 -20.01
N SER A 235 8.32 6.19 -18.82
CA SER A 235 8.03 5.45 -17.58
C SER A 235 6.62 4.87 -17.53
N ARG A 236 5.61 5.59 -18.04
CA ARG A 236 4.22 5.13 -18.05
C ARG A 236 4.04 3.91 -18.95
N GLU A 237 4.56 3.97 -20.17
CA GLU A 237 4.44 2.89 -21.16
C GLU A 237 5.28 1.68 -20.78
N ALA A 238 6.46 1.88 -20.18
CA ALA A 238 7.25 0.81 -19.61
C ALA A 238 6.52 0.11 -18.46
N THR A 239 5.89 0.86 -17.54
CA THR A 239 5.06 0.30 -16.46
C THR A 239 3.85 -0.47 -17.01
N ASN A 240 3.13 0.10 -17.98
CA ASN A 240 2.00 -0.58 -18.63
C ASN A 240 2.43 -1.85 -19.36
N THR A 241 3.62 -1.87 -19.94
CA THR A 241 4.22 -3.07 -20.54
C THR A 241 4.49 -4.12 -19.46
N GLY A 242 5.10 -3.73 -18.34
CA GLY A 242 5.29 -4.62 -17.19
C GLY A 242 3.98 -5.23 -16.69
N ILE A 243 2.93 -4.40 -16.55
CA ILE A 243 1.59 -4.83 -16.17
C ILE A 243 1.03 -5.82 -17.19
N LYS A 244 1.12 -5.51 -18.49
CA LYS A 244 0.61 -6.36 -19.57
C LYS A 244 1.29 -7.72 -19.59
N GLU A 245 2.59 -7.78 -19.37
CA GLU A 245 3.38 -9.02 -19.39
C GLU A 245 3.30 -9.80 -18.08
N ALA A 246 2.95 -9.17 -16.95
CA ALA A 246 2.73 -9.86 -15.69
C ALA A 246 1.57 -10.87 -15.77
N GLY A 247 1.73 -12.03 -15.12
CA GLY A 247 0.70 -13.06 -15.07
C GLY A 247 1.16 -14.32 -14.34
N ILE A 248 0.23 -15.18 -13.98
CA ILE A 248 0.56 -16.46 -13.34
C ILE A 248 1.48 -17.27 -14.27
N ASP A 249 2.50 -17.89 -13.68
CA ASP A 249 3.56 -18.68 -14.35
C ASP A 249 4.55 -17.88 -15.19
N VAL A 250 4.41 -16.55 -15.28
CA VAL A 250 5.36 -15.67 -15.98
C VAL A 250 6.63 -15.52 -15.16
N ARG A 251 7.79 -15.63 -15.82
CA ARG A 251 9.11 -15.43 -15.18
C ARG A 251 9.37 -13.93 -14.98
N LEU A 252 9.85 -13.57 -13.81
CA LEU A 252 10.15 -12.18 -13.46
C LEU A 252 11.18 -11.55 -14.42
N CYS A 253 12.21 -12.29 -14.84
CA CYS A 253 13.20 -11.81 -15.81
C CYS A 253 12.62 -11.42 -17.18
N ASP A 254 11.54 -12.09 -17.63
CA ASP A 254 10.93 -11.80 -18.92
C ASP A 254 10.18 -10.47 -18.89
N ILE A 255 9.52 -10.18 -17.75
CA ILE A 255 8.88 -8.89 -17.49
C ILE A 255 9.92 -7.77 -17.52
N GLY A 256 11.07 -7.96 -16.84
CA GLY A 256 12.15 -6.97 -16.85
C GLY A 256 12.78 -6.73 -18.21
N ALA A 257 12.88 -7.77 -19.05
CA ALA A 257 13.34 -7.61 -20.43
C ALA A 257 12.37 -6.79 -21.27
N ALA A 258 11.06 -7.06 -21.18
CA ALA A 258 10.03 -6.32 -21.90
C ALA A 258 9.93 -4.86 -21.45
N ILE A 259 10.00 -4.61 -20.14
CA ILE A 259 10.05 -3.25 -19.58
C ILE A 259 11.24 -2.48 -20.14
N GLN A 260 12.44 -3.08 -20.15
CA GLN A 260 13.64 -2.42 -20.64
C GLN A 260 13.56 -2.09 -22.13
N GLU A 261 13.07 -3.02 -22.94
CA GLU A 261 12.91 -2.82 -24.37
C GLU A 261 12.05 -1.60 -24.68
N VAL A 262 10.89 -1.47 -23.99
CA VAL A 262 10.01 -0.31 -24.16
C VAL A 262 10.66 0.94 -23.61
N MET A 263 11.22 0.90 -22.39
CA MET A 263 11.85 2.08 -21.77
C MET A 263 12.98 2.67 -22.62
N GLU A 264 13.91 1.82 -23.10
CA GLU A 264 15.10 2.24 -23.84
C GLU A 264 14.82 2.53 -25.33
N SER A 265 13.57 2.35 -25.78
CA SER A 265 13.11 2.78 -27.10
C SER A 265 12.80 4.29 -27.18
N TYR A 266 12.69 4.96 -26.03
CA TYR A 266 12.43 6.41 -25.96
C TYR A 266 13.72 7.23 -25.97
N GLU A 267 13.68 8.34 -26.70
CA GLU A 267 14.65 9.43 -26.62
C GLU A 267 13.93 10.72 -26.18
N VAL A 268 14.59 11.53 -25.37
CA VAL A 268 14.04 12.79 -24.86
C VAL A 268 15.02 13.94 -25.03
N GLU A 269 14.53 15.13 -25.38
CA GLU A 269 15.33 16.35 -25.44
C GLU A 269 14.99 17.25 -24.25
N ILE A 270 15.96 17.50 -23.37
CA ILE A 270 15.79 18.33 -22.19
C ILE A 270 16.90 19.38 -22.20
N ASN A 271 16.52 20.66 -22.21
CA ASN A 271 17.44 21.80 -22.27
C ASN A 271 18.44 21.72 -23.44
N GLY A 272 17.96 21.34 -24.62
CA GLY A 272 18.79 21.22 -25.84
C GLY A 272 19.74 20.03 -25.85
N LYS A 273 19.59 19.08 -24.91
CA LYS A 273 20.39 17.86 -24.85
C LYS A 273 19.49 16.63 -25.02
N VAL A 274 19.87 15.77 -25.96
CA VAL A 274 19.19 14.49 -26.22
C VAL A 274 19.72 13.41 -25.29
N PHE A 275 18.81 12.63 -24.71
CA PHE A 275 19.10 11.47 -23.88
C PHE A 275 18.30 10.27 -24.38
N GLN A 276 18.98 9.13 -24.54
CA GLN A 276 18.27 7.86 -24.50
C GLN A 276 17.81 7.61 -23.06
N VAL A 277 16.53 7.28 -22.88
CA VAL A 277 15.98 6.96 -21.56
C VAL A 277 16.54 5.63 -21.08
N LYS A 278 16.85 5.52 -19.78
CA LYS A 278 17.37 4.29 -19.16
C LYS A 278 16.50 3.85 -18.00
N SER A 279 16.26 2.56 -17.90
CA SER A 279 15.76 1.96 -16.66
C SER A 279 16.79 2.11 -15.54
N ILE A 280 16.34 2.43 -14.32
CA ILE A 280 17.20 2.39 -13.14
C ILE A 280 17.41 0.93 -12.71
N ARG A 281 18.52 0.33 -13.14
CA ARG A 281 18.74 -1.13 -13.09
C ARG A 281 18.81 -1.77 -11.70
N ASN A 282 18.90 -0.98 -10.64
CA ASN A 282 18.91 -1.45 -9.24
C ASN A 282 17.69 -0.95 -8.44
N LEU A 283 16.62 -0.58 -9.14
CA LEU A 283 15.26 -0.48 -8.62
C LEU A 283 14.40 -1.54 -9.31
N ASN A 284 13.32 -1.93 -8.65
CA ASN A 284 12.53 -3.11 -8.99
C ASN A 284 11.12 -2.91 -8.47
N GLY A 285 10.12 -3.44 -9.17
CA GLY A 285 8.84 -3.73 -8.52
C GLY A 285 8.98 -4.90 -7.55
N HIS A 286 7.90 -5.26 -6.87
CA HIS A 286 7.97 -6.26 -5.81
C HIS A 286 6.63 -6.95 -5.55
N SER A 287 6.68 -8.17 -5.00
CA SER A 287 5.49 -8.80 -4.41
C SER A 287 5.08 -8.07 -3.13
N ILE A 288 3.78 -8.01 -2.85
CA ILE A 288 3.20 -7.39 -1.66
C ILE A 288 2.50 -8.47 -0.81
N GLY A 289 2.69 -8.40 0.50
CA GLY A 289 2.06 -9.28 1.49
C GLY A 289 1.27 -8.50 2.54
N PRO A 290 0.46 -9.18 3.37
CA PRO A 290 -0.26 -8.52 4.45
C PRO A 290 0.69 -7.81 5.41
N TYR A 291 0.55 -6.49 5.56
CA TYR A 291 1.44 -5.64 6.36
C TYR A 291 2.92 -5.67 5.94
N GLN A 292 3.21 -6.13 4.72
CA GLN A 292 4.57 -6.32 4.24
C GLN A 292 4.68 -5.76 2.82
N ILE A 293 5.22 -4.55 2.70
CA ILE A 293 5.34 -3.86 1.40
C ILE A 293 6.22 -4.66 0.43
N HIS A 294 7.33 -5.24 0.92
CA HIS A 294 8.22 -6.11 0.15
C HIS A 294 8.13 -7.56 0.66
N ALA A 295 7.37 -8.42 -0.04
CA ALA A 295 7.12 -9.82 0.34
C ALA A 295 8.11 -10.85 -0.23
N GLY A 296 9.25 -10.39 -0.74
CA GLY A 296 10.40 -11.26 -1.05
C GLY A 296 10.68 -11.54 -2.53
N LYS A 297 9.71 -11.35 -3.44
CA LYS A 297 9.97 -11.41 -4.89
C LYS A 297 10.19 -10.01 -5.45
N SER A 298 11.22 -9.83 -6.27
CA SER A 298 11.52 -8.57 -6.96
C SER A 298 11.25 -8.69 -8.46
N VAL A 299 10.47 -7.76 -9.00
CA VAL A 299 10.17 -7.63 -10.43
C VAL A 299 11.25 -6.76 -11.07
N PRO A 300 12.17 -7.32 -11.88
CA PRO A 300 13.19 -6.52 -12.55
C PRO A 300 12.58 -5.57 -13.58
N ILE A 301 13.27 -4.45 -13.83
CA ILE A 301 12.94 -3.48 -14.88
C ILE A 301 14.04 -3.41 -15.96
N VAL A 302 14.95 -4.38 -15.91
CA VAL A 302 16.01 -4.63 -16.89
C VAL A 302 16.06 -6.11 -17.22
N LYS A 303 16.53 -6.45 -18.41
CA LYS A 303 16.77 -7.85 -18.79
C LYS A 303 17.79 -8.51 -17.86
N GLY A 304 17.62 -9.81 -17.68
CA GLY A 304 18.37 -10.58 -16.69
C GLY A 304 17.57 -10.76 -15.40
N GLY A 305 18.24 -11.15 -14.32
CA GLY A 305 17.59 -11.49 -13.07
C GLY A 305 17.15 -12.94 -12.99
N GLU A 306 16.35 -13.24 -11.97
CA GLU A 306 15.94 -14.59 -11.64
C GLU A 306 14.81 -15.11 -12.54
N GLN A 307 14.78 -16.43 -12.75
CA GLN A 307 13.69 -17.10 -13.47
C GLN A 307 12.51 -17.47 -12.57
N THR A 308 12.50 -16.96 -11.33
CA THR A 308 11.38 -17.06 -10.39
C THR A 308 10.09 -16.64 -11.09
N LYS A 309 9.00 -17.33 -10.81
CA LYS A 309 7.69 -17.10 -11.45
C LYS A 309 6.73 -16.39 -10.51
N MET A 310 5.83 -15.64 -11.11
CA MET A 310 4.63 -15.13 -10.44
C MET A 310 3.63 -16.26 -10.21
N GLU A 311 2.96 -16.23 -9.06
CA GLU A 311 2.05 -17.29 -8.61
C GLU A 311 0.62 -16.75 -8.42
N GLU A 312 -0.34 -17.67 -8.42
CA GLU A 312 -1.76 -17.35 -8.16
C GLU A 312 -1.94 -16.77 -6.76
N GLY A 313 -2.78 -15.73 -6.64
CA GLY A 313 -3.13 -15.08 -5.38
C GLY A 313 -2.13 -14.01 -4.91
N GLU A 314 -0.99 -13.88 -5.58
CA GLU A 314 0.02 -12.87 -5.26
C GLU A 314 -0.42 -11.46 -5.68
N PHE A 315 0.04 -10.49 -4.90
CA PHE A 315 -0.03 -9.06 -5.20
C PHE A 315 1.34 -8.60 -5.66
N TYR A 316 1.38 -7.70 -6.63
CA TYR A 316 2.62 -7.08 -7.08
C TYR A 316 2.46 -5.57 -7.25
N ALA A 317 3.42 -4.82 -6.74
CA ALA A 317 3.78 -3.49 -7.21
C ALA A 317 4.54 -3.65 -8.54
N ILE A 318 3.94 -3.18 -9.63
CA ILE A 318 4.63 -3.05 -10.91
C ILE A 318 4.99 -1.59 -11.09
N GLU A 319 6.23 -1.27 -10.80
CA GLU A 319 6.81 0.06 -10.91
C GLU A 319 8.02 0.07 -11.85
N THR A 320 8.22 1.20 -12.53
CA THR A 320 9.38 1.41 -13.39
C THR A 320 9.91 2.83 -13.22
N PHE A 321 11.23 2.97 -13.39
CA PHE A 321 11.93 4.24 -13.20
C PHE A 321 12.74 4.59 -14.44
N ALA A 322 12.33 5.65 -15.13
CA ALA A 322 13.03 6.21 -16.28
C ALA A 322 14.05 7.25 -15.81
N SER A 323 15.29 7.18 -16.27
CA SER A 323 16.35 8.13 -15.91
C SER A 323 17.10 8.65 -17.13
N THR A 324 17.45 9.93 -17.10
CA THR A 324 18.42 10.55 -18.04
C THR A 324 19.87 10.45 -17.55
N GLY A 325 20.10 9.87 -16.37
CA GLY A 325 21.39 9.77 -15.71
C GLY A 325 22.16 8.47 -16.04
N LYS A 326 22.69 7.85 -14.99
CA LYS A 326 23.42 6.57 -15.09
C LYS A 326 22.49 5.36 -15.09
N GLY A 327 21.20 5.54 -14.84
CA GLY A 327 20.26 4.43 -14.66
C GLY A 327 20.68 3.55 -13.47
N TYR A 328 21.16 4.17 -12.40
CA TYR A 328 21.60 3.49 -11.17
C TYR A 328 21.54 4.44 -9.99
N VAL A 329 20.84 4.03 -8.93
CA VAL A 329 20.68 4.84 -7.72
C VAL A 329 21.66 4.46 -6.62
N ARG A 330 22.00 5.43 -5.79
CA ARG A 330 22.75 5.26 -4.54
C ARG A 330 21.99 5.95 -3.42
N GLU A 331 22.17 5.46 -2.21
CA GLU A 331 21.68 6.15 -1.02
C GLU A 331 22.38 7.51 -0.90
N ASP A 332 21.60 8.57 -0.72
CA ASP A 332 22.08 9.94 -0.48
C ASP A 332 21.02 10.73 0.32
N LEU A 333 21.35 11.95 0.75
CA LEU A 333 20.50 12.85 1.53
C LEU A 333 20.14 12.31 2.93
N GLU A 334 19.31 13.06 3.66
CA GLU A 334 18.89 12.66 5.00
C GLU A 334 17.80 11.59 4.95
N CYS A 335 18.01 10.47 5.65
CA CYS A 335 17.05 9.38 5.75
C CYS A 335 15.78 9.80 6.51
N SER A 336 14.63 9.71 5.85
CA SER A 336 13.31 9.97 6.42
C SER A 336 12.45 8.73 6.60
N HIS A 337 12.62 7.68 5.77
CA HIS A 337 11.83 6.45 5.82
C HIS A 337 12.49 5.37 6.69
N TYR A 338 11.66 4.65 7.43
CA TYR A 338 12.05 3.56 8.31
C TYR A 338 10.97 2.49 8.29
N MET A 339 11.35 1.22 8.43
CA MET A 339 10.39 0.13 8.54
C MET A 339 10.94 -0.91 9.50
N LYS A 340 10.08 -1.51 10.32
CA LYS A 340 10.51 -2.65 11.15
C LYS A 340 10.86 -3.81 10.22
N ASN A 341 11.97 -4.49 10.48
CA ASN A 341 12.29 -5.72 9.76
C ASN A 341 11.20 -6.77 10.07
N PHE A 342 10.55 -7.28 9.03
CA PHE A 342 9.40 -8.17 9.14
C PHE A 342 9.75 -9.46 9.91
N ASP A 343 10.94 -10.01 9.66
CA ASP A 343 11.42 -11.26 10.25
C ASP A 343 12.19 -11.05 11.56
N ALA A 344 12.30 -9.81 12.05
CA ALA A 344 13.01 -9.55 13.29
C ALA A 344 12.27 -10.16 14.49
N GLY A 345 12.90 -11.16 15.10
CA GLY A 345 12.49 -11.73 16.38
C GLY A 345 12.62 -10.74 17.55
N HIS A 346 12.38 -11.24 18.76
CA HIS A 346 12.56 -10.43 19.96
C HIS A 346 14.05 -10.14 20.23
N ILE A 347 14.44 -8.86 20.21
CA ILE A 347 15.79 -8.41 20.55
C ILE A 347 15.75 -7.60 21.85
N PRO A 348 16.46 -8.04 22.92
CA PRO A 348 16.44 -7.35 24.21
C PRO A 348 17.20 -6.02 24.15
N LEU A 349 16.45 -4.92 24.21
CA LEU A 349 17.01 -3.57 24.23
C LEU A 349 17.50 -3.18 25.63
N ARG A 350 18.62 -2.45 25.72
CA ARG A 350 19.12 -1.90 27.01
C ARG A 350 18.66 -0.46 27.25
N LEU A 351 18.52 0.34 26.20
CA LEU A 351 18.16 1.76 26.30
C LEU A 351 16.65 1.92 26.54
N PRO A 352 16.20 2.55 27.65
CA PRO A 352 14.77 2.73 27.95
C PRO A 352 14.01 3.48 26.86
N ARG A 353 14.62 4.53 26.27
CA ARG A 353 14.00 5.28 25.15
C ARG A 353 13.84 4.44 23.88
N ALA A 354 14.76 3.52 23.60
CA ALA A 354 14.63 2.61 22.45
C ALA A 354 13.48 1.62 22.67
N LYS A 355 13.30 1.10 23.90
CA LYS A 355 12.14 0.27 24.26
C LYS A 355 10.82 1.02 24.08
N GLN A 356 10.75 2.24 24.59
CA GLN A 356 9.56 3.09 24.46
C GLN A 356 9.25 3.36 22.99
N LEU A 357 10.25 3.78 22.21
CA LEU A 357 10.05 4.04 20.78
C LEU A 357 9.62 2.79 20.01
N LEU A 358 10.20 1.62 20.31
CA LEU A 358 9.78 0.36 19.69
C LEU A 358 8.33 0.00 20.05
N ALA A 359 7.88 0.27 21.28
CA ALA A 359 6.49 0.09 21.66
C ALA A 359 5.55 1.02 20.85
N THR A 360 5.95 2.28 20.65
CA THR A 360 5.23 3.21 19.76
C THR A 360 5.19 2.69 18.33
N ILE A 361 6.31 2.20 17.78
CA ILE A 361 6.38 1.64 16.42
C ILE A 361 5.46 0.42 16.29
N ASN A 362 5.56 -0.55 17.20
CA ASN A 362 4.73 -1.76 17.16
C ASN A 362 3.23 -1.43 17.25
N LYS A 363 2.85 -0.45 18.07
CA LYS A 363 1.45 -0.05 18.25
C LYS A 363 0.86 0.64 17.03
N ASN A 364 1.63 1.51 16.37
CA ASN A 364 1.10 2.41 15.34
C ASN A 364 1.40 1.95 13.91
N PHE A 365 2.50 1.22 13.70
CA PHE A 365 2.95 0.83 12.36
C PHE A 365 3.13 -0.68 12.23
N SER A 366 3.41 -1.39 13.32
CA SER A 366 3.78 -2.82 13.27
C SER A 366 4.97 -3.03 12.33
N THR A 367 4.74 -3.61 11.15
CA THR A 367 5.72 -3.84 10.08
C THR A 367 5.54 -2.90 8.87
N LEU A 368 4.53 -2.02 8.89
CA LEU A 368 4.36 -0.97 7.89
C LEU A 368 5.48 0.08 8.02
N ALA A 369 5.82 0.71 6.89
CA ALA A 369 6.82 1.77 6.88
C ALA A 369 6.27 3.05 7.52
N PHE A 370 7.16 3.83 8.11
CA PHE A 370 6.86 5.12 8.74
C PHE A 370 7.98 6.12 8.45
N CYS A 371 7.73 7.39 8.75
CA CYS A 371 8.73 8.44 8.65
C CYS A 371 8.84 9.25 9.96
N ARG A 372 9.87 10.09 10.05
CA ARG A 372 10.10 10.96 11.22
C ARG A 372 8.89 11.85 11.53
N ARG A 373 8.25 12.45 10.51
CA ARG A 373 7.04 13.27 10.69
C ARG A 373 5.90 12.51 11.37
N TYR A 374 5.79 11.19 11.16
CA TYR A 374 4.75 10.40 11.80
C TYR A 374 5.03 10.19 13.28
N LEU A 375 6.30 9.99 13.66
CA LEU A 375 6.72 10.00 15.06
C LEU A 375 6.47 11.36 15.71
N ASP A 376 6.78 12.45 15.01
CA ASP A 376 6.53 13.82 15.49
C ASP A 376 5.03 14.06 15.75
N ARG A 377 4.15 13.63 14.82
CA ARG A 377 2.68 13.69 14.98
C ARG A 377 2.17 12.90 16.19
N LEU A 378 2.83 11.79 16.54
CA LEU A 378 2.51 10.99 17.72
C LEU A 378 3.04 11.61 19.03
N GLY A 379 3.75 12.74 18.96
CA GLY A 379 4.31 13.43 20.12
C GLY A 379 5.65 12.88 20.59
N GLU A 380 6.29 11.99 19.82
CA GLU A 380 7.64 11.54 20.13
C GLU A 380 8.63 12.71 19.97
N THR A 381 9.55 12.85 20.92
CA THR A 381 10.57 13.91 20.88
C THR A 381 11.95 13.36 21.24
N LYS A 382 13.01 13.97 20.70
CA LYS A 382 14.41 13.57 20.96
C LYS A 382 14.66 12.06 20.73
N TYR A 383 13.94 11.46 19.78
CA TYR A 383 13.95 10.02 19.53
C TYR A 383 15.06 9.56 18.57
N LEU A 384 15.76 10.46 17.87
CA LEU A 384 16.73 10.10 16.82
C LEU A 384 17.82 9.11 17.30
N MET A 385 18.33 9.27 18.52
CA MET A 385 19.31 8.33 19.08
C MET A 385 18.69 6.96 19.39
N ALA A 386 17.43 6.95 19.84
CA ALA A 386 16.69 5.71 20.07
C ALA A 386 16.39 5.00 18.75
N LEU A 387 15.98 5.75 17.71
CA LEU A 387 15.74 5.24 16.36
C LEU A 387 17.03 4.68 15.76
N LYS A 388 18.14 5.41 15.84
CA LYS A 388 19.46 4.91 15.42
C LYS A 388 19.80 3.60 16.14
N ASN A 389 19.57 3.51 17.45
CA ASN A 389 19.82 2.28 18.18
C ASN A 389 18.98 1.10 17.66
N LEU A 390 17.69 1.33 17.35
CA LEU A 390 16.83 0.30 16.75
C LEU A 390 17.34 -0.15 15.37
N CYS A 391 17.92 0.78 14.60
CA CYS A 391 18.58 0.46 13.33
C CYS A 391 19.86 -0.35 13.54
N ASP A 392 20.75 0.09 14.43
CA ASP A 392 22.03 -0.56 14.70
C ASP A 392 21.86 -2.02 15.17
N VAL A 393 20.76 -2.33 15.86
CA VAL A 393 20.46 -3.70 16.32
C VAL A 393 19.60 -4.51 15.34
N GLY A 394 19.25 -3.97 14.18
CA GLY A 394 18.52 -4.68 13.12
C GLY A 394 17.01 -4.87 13.35
N ILE A 395 16.41 -4.18 14.35
CA ILE A 395 14.95 -4.22 14.55
C ILE A 395 14.23 -3.36 13.52
N VAL A 396 14.81 -2.19 13.22
CA VAL A 396 14.30 -1.24 12.23
C VAL A 396 15.32 -1.12 11.11
N GLN A 397 14.88 -1.05 9.88
CA GLN A 397 15.72 -0.81 8.72
C GLN A 397 15.52 0.65 8.25
N PRO A 398 16.58 1.45 8.10
CA PRO A 398 16.49 2.74 7.42
C PRO A 398 16.36 2.55 5.90
N TYR A 399 15.54 3.40 5.26
CA TYR A 399 15.36 3.46 3.82
C TYR A 399 15.70 4.89 3.36
N PRO A 400 16.99 5.22 3.16
CA PRO A 400 17.38 6.54 2.71
C PRO A 400 16.92 6.81 1.27
N PRO A 401 16.83 8.10 0.88
CA PRO A 401 16.56 8.49 -0.50
C PRO A 401 17.50 7.83 -1.49
N LEU A 402 16.94 7.39 -2.62
CA LEU A 402 17.67 6.69 -3.68
C LEU A 402 17.88 7.62 -4.86
N CYS A 403 19.12 8.00 -5.12
CA CYS A 403 19.50 9.08 -6.02
C CYS A 403 20.35 8.59 -7.20
N ASP A 404 19.97 8.95 -8.44
CA ASP A 404 20.88 8.92 -9.59
C ASP A 404 21.82 10.15 -9.52
N ILE A 405 22.65 10.35 -10.54
CA ILE A 405 23.62 11.45 -10.58
C ILE A 405 22.92 12.81 -10.58
N LYS A 406 23.41 13.72 -9.75
CA LYS A 406 22.89 15.09 -9.68
C LYS A 406 22.84 15.75 -11.07
N GLY A 407 21.71 16.38 -11.38
CA GLY A 407 21.43 17.00 -12.67
C GLY A 407 20.76 16.07 -13.69
N SER A 408 20.56 14.78 -13.38
CA SER A 408 19.62 13.94 -14.13
C SER A 408 18.19 14.15 -13.66
N TYR A 409 17.25 13.60 -14.44
CA TYR A 409 15.83 13.59 -14.15
C TYR A 409 15.35 12.15 -14.10
N VAL A 410 14.51 11.84 -13.13
CA VAL A 410 13.88 10.54 -12.95
C VAL A 410 12.37 10.70 -12.93
N SER A 411 11.65 9.84 -13.66
CA SER A 411 10.19 9.66 -13.55
C SER A 411 9.86 8.21 -13.19
N GLN A 412 8.73 8.02 -12.51
CA GLN A 412 8.15 6.77 -12.04
C GLN A 412 6.65 6.72 -12.37
N PHE A 413 6.17 5.53 -12.71
CA PHE A 413 4.76 5.15 -12.68
C PHE A 413 4.63 3.76 -12.07
N GLU A 414 3.52 3.54 -11.36
CA GLU A 414 3.31 2.29 -10.66
C GLU A 414 1.83 1.94 -10.48
N HIS A 415 1.55 0.64 -10.56
CA HIS A 415 0.29 0.08 -10.08
C HIS A 415 0.48 -1.17 -9.24
N THR A 416 -0.40 -1.34 -8.27
CA THR A 416 -0.67 -2.65 -7.66
C THR A 416 -1.52 -3.48 -8.61
N ILE A 417 -1.09 -4.70 -8.88
CA ILE A 417 -1.87 -5.73 -9.55
C ILE A 417 -2.13 -6.90 -8.60
N LEU A 418 -3.23 -7.61 -8.86
CA LEU A 418 -3.61 -8.82 -8.18
C LEU A 418 -3.76 -9.96 -9.19
N LEU A 419 -3.05 -11.05 -8.97
CA LEU A 419 -3.12 -12.25 -9.81
C LEU A 419 -4.22 -13.19 -9.30
N ARG A 420 -5.49 -12.85 -9.60
CA ARG A 420 -6.65 -13.61 -9.14
C ARG A 420 -6.71 -14.97 -9.84
N PRO A 421 -7.37 -15.99 -9.25
CA PRO A 421 -7.52 -17.30 -9.87
C PRO A 421 -8.09 -17.25 -11.30
N THR A 422 -9.01 -16.32 -11.58
CA THR A 422 -9.72 -16.23 -12.87
C THR A 422 -9.24 -15.12 -13.81
N CYS A 423 -8.53 -14.11 -13.30
CA CYS A 423 -8.07 -12.97 -14.08
C CYS A 423 -6.93 -12.20 -13.38
N LYS A 424 -6.31 -11.26 -14.09
CA LYS A 424 -5.45 -10.24 -13.49
C LYS A 424 -6.28 -8.98 -13.28
N GLU A 425 -6.22 -8.38 -12.08
CA GLU A 425 -6.85 -7.10 -11.78
C GLU A 425 -5.77 -6.04 -11.53
N VAL A 426 -5.73 -4.99 -12.34
CA VAL A 426 -4.93 -3.78 -12.08
C VAL A 426 -5.71 -2.93 -11.09
N ILE A 427 -5.60 -3.29 -9.82
CA ILE A 427 -6.54 -2.86 -8.79
C ILE A 427 -6.50 -1.35 -8.52
N SER A 428 -5.32 -0.74 -8.67
CA SER A 428 -5.12 0.71 -8.48
C SER A 428 -5.34 1.55 -9.75
N ARG A 429 -5.68 0.93 -10.90
CA ARG A 429 -5.98 1.67 -12.14
C ARG A 429 -7.11 2.66 -11.92
N GLY A 430 -7.01 3.83 -12.56
CA GLY A 430 -8.09 4.82 -12.60
C GLY A 430 -8.16 5.49 -13.98
N ASP A 431 -9.01 6.51 -14.11
CA ASP A 431 -9.18 7.26 -15.38
C ASP A 431 -7.96 8.15 -15.69
N ASP A 432 -7.02 8.29 -14.76
CA ASP A 432 -5.89 9.21 -14.81
C ASP A 432 -4.58 8.59 -15.31
N TYR A 433 -4.27 7.36 -14.91
CA TYR A 433 -3.18 6.56 -15.45
C TYR A 433 -3.39 5.08 -15.17
#